data_AF-A0A542N2T1-F1
#
_entry.id   AF-A0A542N2T1-F1
#
_cell.length_a   1.000
_cell.length_b   1.000
_cell.length_c   1.000
_cell.angle_alpha   90.00
_cell.angle_beta   90.00
_cell.angle_gamma   90.00
#
_symmetry.space_group_name_H-M   'P 1'
#
loop_
_entity.id
_entity.type
_entity.pdbx_description
1 polymer ?
#
loop_
_entity_poly.entity_id
_entity_poly.type
_entity_poly.pdbx_seq_one_letter_code
_entity_poly.pdbx_strand_id
1 'polypeptide(L)'
;MEFVLVGVMLTALTLGVLQLGLGIYIRNVIHDAAVEGAYHAALADTSLLDGAERTSQIVTRTVGAAYADGVVVTETASFGYPAVEVTVRAPLPAIGLIGLPGLMEVKAHAPVESFD
;
A
#
# COMPACT_ATOMS: atom_id res chain seq x y z
N MET A 1 8.70 11.36 41.72
CA MET A 1 8.96 12.02 40.43
C MET A 1 9.85 11.16 39.52
N GLU A 2 10.94 10.57 40.01
CA GLU A 2 11.85 9.73 39.21
C GLU A 2 11.12 8.59 38.46
N PHE A 3 10.29 7.81 39.15
CA PHE A 3 9.52 6.73 38.53
C PHE A 3 8.50 7.19 37.48
N VAL A 4 7.99 8.42 37.60
CA VAL A 4 7.03 8.97 36.64
C VAL A 4 7.74 9.24 35.31
N LEU A 5 8.94 9.81 35.35
CA LEU A 5 9.73 10.08 34.14
C LEU A 5 10.15 8.79 33.44
N VAL A 6 10.55 7.77 34.20
CA VAL A 6 10.87 6.44 33.64
C VAL A 6 9.62 5.83 33.00
N GLY A 7 8.47 5.87 33.68
CA GLY A 7 7.21 5.35 33.14
C GLY A 7 6.77 6.07 31.86
N VAL A 8 6.85 7.40 31.82
CA VAL A 8 6.54 8.21 30.63
C VAL A 8 7.49 7.87 29.48
N MET A 9 8.79 7.76 29.75
CA MET A 9 9.78 7.42 28.73
C MET A 9 9.53 6.03 28.13
N LEU A 10 9.31 5.03 28.97
CA LEU A 10 9.04 3.66 28.51
C LEU A 10 7.72 3.60 27.71
N THR A 11 6.68 4.29 28.19
CA THR A 11 5.40 4.34 27.48
C THR A 11 5.55 5.00 26.11
N ALA A 12 6.24 6.13 26.02
CA ALA A 12 6.50 6.81 24.76
C ALA A 12 7.31 5.94 23.79
N LEU A 13 8.33 5.24 24.30
CA LEU A 13 9.12 4.30 23.51
C LEU A 13 8.27 3.14 22.99
N THR A 14 7.45 2.52 23.84
CA THR A 14 6.54 1.44 23.44
C THR A 14 5.58 1.90 22.36
N LEU A 15 4.95 3.07 22.54
CA LEU A 15 4.06 3.65 21.52
C LEU A 15 4.82 3.96 20.22
N GLY A 16 6.06 4.44 20.29
CA GLY A 16 6.91 4.68 19.13
C GLY A 16 7.20 3.40 18.33
N VAL A 17 7.52 2.29 19.01
CA VAL A 17 7.74 1.00 18.37
C VAL A 17 6.46 0.46 17.74
N LEU A 18 5.33 0.56 18.45
CA LEU A 18 4.02 0.16 17.91
C LEU A 18 3.64 1.00 16.68
N GLN A 19 3.86 2.32 16.73
CA GLN A 19 3.59 3.21 15.60
C GLN A 19 4.47 2.88 14.39
N LEU A 20 5.76 2.60 14.61
CA LEU A 20 6.67 2.17 13.55
C LEU A 20 6.20 0.85 12.92
N GLY A 21 5.84 -0.13 13.74
CA GLY A 21 5.30 -1.41 13.29
C GLY A 21 4.02 -1.25 12.47
N LEU A 22 3.10 -0.38 12.91
CA LEU A 22 1.88 -0.06 12.19
C LEU A 22 2.18 0.56 10.82
N GLY A 23 3.14 1.48 10.74
CA GLY A 23 3.54 2.08 9.46
C GLY A 23 4.11 1.08 8.46
N ILE A 24 4.96 0.16 8.94
CA ILE A 24 5.50 -0.93 8.13
C ILE A 24 4.35 -1.86 7.67
N TYR A 25 3.45 -2.23 8.58
CA TYR A 25 2.30 -3.08 8.28
C TYR A 25 1.43 -2.50 7.17
N ILE A 26 1.03 -1.22 7.28
CA ILE A 26 0.18 -0.56 6.28
C ILE A 26 0.86 -0.51 4.91
N ARG A 27 2.14 -0.13 4.87
CA ARG A 27 2.90 -0.11 3.61
C ARG A 27 2.94 -1.48 2.94
N ASN A 28 3.16 -2.54 3.72
CA ASN A 28 3.22 -3.91 3.22
C ASN A 28 1.86 -4.38 2.72
N VAL A 29 0.78 -4.13 3.47
CA VAL A 29 -0.59 -4.46 3.02
C VAL A 29 -0.93 -3.76 1.70
N ILE A 30 -0.58 -2.48 1.56
CA ILE A 30 -0.81 -1.73 0.33
C ILE A 30 0.03 -2.30 -0.82
N HIS A 31 1.28 -2.68 -0.56
CA HIS A 31 2.13 -3.34 -1.56
C HIS A 31 1.53 -4.67 -2.01
N ASP A 32 1.08 -5.50 -1.07
CA ASP A 32 0.48 -6.79 -1.38
C ASP A 32 -0.81 -6.62 -2.20
N ALA A 33 -1.63 -5.61 -1.87
CA ALA A 33 -2.80 -5.24 -2.65
C ALA A 33 -2.46 -4.72 -4.06
N ALA A 34 -1.35 -4.00 -4.20
CA ALA A 34 -0.85 -3.52 -5.49
C ALA A 34 -0.34 -4.68 -6.35
N VAL A 35 0.36 -5.65 -5.76
CA VAL A 35 0.79 -6.88 -6.45
C VAL A 35 -0.42 -7.66 -6.96
N GLU A 36 -1.40 -7.92 -6.10
CA GLU A 36 -2.63 -8.62 -6.49
C GLU A 36 -3.38 -7.89 -7.61
N GLY A 37 -3.51 -6.56 -7.54
CA GLY A 37 -4.14 -5.78 -8.60
C GLY A 37 -3.33 -5.76 -9.91
N ALA A 38 -2.01 -5.75 -9.83
CA ALA A 38 -1.14 -5.79 -11.01
C ALA A 38 -1.30 -7.12 -11.73
N TYR A 39 -1.27 -8.23 -10.99
CA TYR A 39 -1.56 -9.55 -11.57
C TYR A 39 -2.98 -9.60 -12.12
N HIS A 40 -3.97 -9.08 -11.39
CA HIS A 40 -5.34 -9.09 -11.86
C HIS A 40 -5.54 -8.33 -13.17
N ALA A 41 -4.94 -7.15 -13.33
CA ALA A 41 -4.99 -6.36 -14.57
C ALA A 41 -4.07 -6.87 -15.68
N ALA A 42 -3.15 -7.78 -15.37
CA ALA A 42 -2.25 -8.39 -16.35
C ALA A 42 -2.85 -9.63 -17.03
N LEU A 43 -4.02 -10.11 -16.57
CA LEU A 43 -4.77 -11.17 -17.24
C LEU A 43 -5.27 -10.68 -18.61
N ALA A 44 -5.31 -11.57 -19.59
CA ALA A 44 -5.69 -11.23 -20.95
C ALA A 44 -7.17 -10.82 -21.12
N ASP A 45 -8.05 -11.20 -20.19
CA ASP A 45 -9.48 -10.89 -20.20
C ASP A 45 -9.89 -9.75 -19.24
N THR A 46 -8.93 -9.04 -18.65
CA THR A 46 -9.20 -7.95 -17.70
C THR A 46 -8.69 -6.62 -18.23
N SER A 47 -9.20 -5.54 -17.66
CA SER A 47 -8.76 -4.17 -17.93
C SER A 47 -7.89 -3.62 -16.80
N LEU A 48 -7.15 -2.55 -17.09
CA LEU A 48 -6.43 -1.79 -16.06
C LEU A 48 -7.35 -1.26 -14.96
N LEU A 49 -8.61 -0.95 -15.31
CA LEU A 49 -9.62 -0.49 -14.36
C LEU A 49 -10.01 -1.59 -13.38
N ASP A 50 -10.13 -2.84 -13.84
CA ASP A 50 -10.41 -3.99 -12.97
C ASP A 50 -9.30 -4.19 -11.93
N GLY A 51 -8.03 -4.01 -12.32
CA GLY A 51 -6.90 -4.01 -11.38
C GLY A 51 -6.97 -2.86 -10.38
N ALA A 52 -7.34 -1.66 -10.82
CA ALA A 52 -7.48 -0.49 -9.95
C ALA A 52 -8.57 -0.71 -8.90
N GLU A 53 -9.74 -1.19 -9.32
CA GLU A 53 -10.85 -1.53 -8.44
C GLU A 53 -10.47 -2.65 -7.47
N ARG A 54 -9.79 -3.69 -7.96
CA ARG A 54 -9.34 -4.81 -7.13
C ARG A 54 -8.39 -4.34 -6.03
N THR A 55 -7.36 -3.55 -6.35
CA THR A 55 -6.45 -2.97 -5.35
C THR A 55 -7.21 -2.08 -4.37
N SER A 56 -8.07 -1.18 -4.86
CA SER A 56 -8.85 -0.28 -4.00
C SER A 56 -9.76 -1.03 -3.03
N GLN A 57 -10.41 -2.12 -3.47
CA GLN A 57 -11.24 -2.97 -2.62
C GLN A 57 -10.44 -3.66 -1.51
N ILE A 58 -9.25 -4.19 -1.83
CA ILE A 58 -8.39 -4.86 -0.84
C ILE A 58 -7.89 -3.87 0.19
N VAL A 59 -7.37 -2.71 -0.25
CA VAL A 59 -6.88 -1.65 0.64
C VAL A 59 -8.01 -1.12 1.52
N THR A 60 -9.17 -0.82 0.95
CA THR A 60 -10.34 -0.33 1.70
C THR A 60 -10.79 -1.31 2.78
N ARG A 61 -10.83 -2.61 2.48
CA ARG A 61 -11.25 -3.65 3.44
C ARG A 61 -10.23 -3.89 4.56
N THR A 62 -8.95 -3.65 4.29
CA THR A 62 -7.86 -4.02 5.22
C THR A 62 -7.38 -2.85 6.07
N VAL A 63 -7.18 -1.67 5.47
CA VAL A 63 -6.64 -0.48 6.14
C VAL A 63 -7.60 0.71 6.16
N GLY A 64 -8.58 0.74 5.26
CA GLY A 64 -9.64 1.75 5.20
C GLY A 64 -9.60 2.61 3.94
N ALA A 65 -10.72 3.25 3.64
CA ALA A 65 -10.94 3.98 2.38
C ALA A 65 -9.92 5.10 2.14
N ALA A 66 -9.48 5.81 3.19
CA ALA A 66 -8.53 6.92 3.07
C ALA A 66 -7.15 6.51 2.50
N TYR A 67 -6.83 5.22 2.49
CA TYR A 67 -5.59 4.69 1.92
C TYR A 67 -5.76 4.19 0.46
N ALA A 68 -6.98 4.16 -0.06
CA ALA A 68 -7.33 3.57 -1.36
C ALA A 68 -7.58 4.62 -2.47
N ASP A 69 -7.54 5.92 -2.16
CA ASP A 69 -7.92 7.00 -3.10
C ASP A 69 -6.90 7.24 -4.21
N GLY A 70 -5.62 6.87 -4.01
CA GLY A 70 -4.53 7.16 -4.92
C GLY A 70 -4.05 5.97 -5.75
N VAL A 71 -4.94 5.05 -6.13
CA VAL A 71 -4.60 3.88 -6.95
C VAL A 71 -4.60 4.26 -8.44
N VAL A 72 -3.48 4.00 -9.12
CA VAL A 72 -3.30 4.21 -10.55
C VAL A 72 -2.70 2.95 -11.17
N VAL A 73 -3.24 2.51 -12.30
CA VAL A 73 -2.80 1.30 -13.01
C VAL A 73 -2.46 1.67 -14.44
N THR A 74 -1.28 1.25 -14.89
CA THR A 74 -0.75 1.58 -16.22
C THR A 74 -0.03 0.40 -16.82
N GLU A 75 -0.11 0.24 -18.14
CA GLU A 75 0.84 -0.60 -18.87
C GLU A 75 2.22 0.04 -18.89
N THR A 76 3.25 -0.78 -18.74
CA THR A 76 4.66 -0.39 -18.75
C THR A 76 5.52 -1.51 -19.34
N ALA A 77 6.82 -1.26 -19.44
CA ALA A 77 7.80 -2.30 -19.70
C ALA A 77 8.63 -2.53 -18.43
N SER A 78 8.52 -3.72 -17.83
CA SER A 78 9.34 -4.11 -16.69
C SER A 78 10.43 -5.08 -17.15
N PHE A 79 11.70 -4.75 -16.89
CA PHE A 79 12.86 -5.53 -17.35
C PHE A 79 12.87 -5.83 -18.86
N GLY A 80 12.25 -4.98 -19.68
CA GLY A 80 12.17 -5.15 -21.13
C GLY A 80 10.99 -6.00 -21.63
N TYR A 81 10.08 -6.42 -20.74
CA TYR A 81 8.88 -7.19 -21.08
C TYR A 81 7.61 -6.37 -20.80
N PRO A 82 6.52 -6.55 -21.60
CA PRO A 82 5.23 -5.96 -21.30
C PRO A 82 4.76 -6.33 -19.89
N ALA A 83 4.40 -5.33 -19.10
CA ALA A 83 3.98 -5.48 -17.72
C ALA A 83 2.89 -4.47 -17.37
N VAL A 84 2.12 -4.76 -16.34
CA VAL A 84 1.23 -3.82 -15.68
C VAL A 84 1.92 -3.30 -14.43
N GLU A 85 1.97 -1.98 -14.25
CA GLU A 85 2.36 -1.32 -13.00
C GLU A 85 1.12 -0.82 -12.27
N VAL A 86 1.03 -1.14 -10.97
CA VAL A 86 0.07 -0.53 -10.05
C VAL A 86 0.85 0.38 -9.11
N THR A 87 0.50 1.66 -9.11
CA THR A 87 1.02 2.67 -8.18
C THR A 87 -0.07 3.06 -7.19
N VAL A 88 0.21 2.96 -5.89
CA VAL A 88 -0.70 3.40 -4.84
C VAL A 88 -0.06 4.54 -4.06
N ARG A 89 -0.68 5.71 -4.12
CA ARG A 89 -0.35 6.88 -3.29
C ARG A 89 -1.31 6.95 -2.12
N ALA A 90 -0.76 6.92 -0.91
CA ALA A 90 -1.55 6.87 0.31
C ALA A 90 -0.95 7.78 1.39
N PRO A 91 -1.73 8.10 2.44
CA PRO A 91 -1.20 8.83 3.58
C PRO A 91 -0.11 8.04 4.32
N LEU A 92 0.97 8.70 4.74
CA LEU A 92 1.96 8.10 5.64
C LEU A 92 1.41 8.14 7.09
N PRO A 93 1.18 7.01 7.76
CA PRO A 93 0.57 6.97 9.11
C PRO A 93 1.50 7.58 10.17
N ALA A 94 1.20 8.80 10.60
CA ALA A 94 2.02 9.55 11.54
C ALA A 94 1.61 9.31 13.00
N ILE A 95 0.30 9.23 13.27
CA ILE A 95 -0.25 8.98 14.61
C ILE A 95 -1.44 8.04 14.49
N GLY A 96 -1.30 6.79 14.94
CA GLY A 96 -2.25 5.73 14.64
C GLY A 96 -2.46 5.62 13.12
N LEU A 97 -3.73 5.69 12.69
CA LEU A 97 -4.14 5.72 11.28
C LEU A 97 -4.24 7.13 10.69
N ILE A 98 -3.99 8.18 11.48
CA ILE A 98 -4.01 9.56 10.98
C ILE A 98 -2.69 9.77 10.24
N GLY A 99 -2.79 9.95 8.92
CA GLY A 99 -1.63 10.05 8.04
C GLY A 99 -1.45 11.42 7.39
N LEU A 100 -0.21 11.67 6.95
CA LEU A 100 0.14 12.81 6.12
C LEU A 100 -0.12 12.46 4.64
N PRO A 101 -1.01 13.17 3.95
CA PRO A 101 -1.46 12.78 2.61
C PRO A 101 -0.30 12.84 1.59
N GLY A 102 -0.24 11.84 0.69
CA GLY A 102 0.67 11.83 -0.45
C GLY A 102 2.15 11.60 -0.11
N LEU A 103 2.50 11.27 1.14
CA LEU A 103 3.89 11.01 1.55
C LEU A 103 4.34 9.55 1.40
N MET A 104 3.42 8.63 1.11
CA MET A 104 3.73 7.23 0.87
C MET A 104 3.30 6.85 -0.55
N GLU A 105 4.25 6.31 -1.32
CA GLU A 105 4.01 5.71 -2.62
C GLU A 105 4.52 4.27 -2.62
N VAL A 106 3.73 3.37 -3.18
CA VAL A 106 4.04 1.96 -3.35
C VAL A 106 3.80 1.58 -4.80
N LYS A 107 4.69 0.78 -5.37
CA LYS A 107 4.64 0.33 -6.77
C LYS A 107 4.77 -1.19 -6.82
N ALA A 108 3.97 -1.82 -7.67
CA ALA A 108 4.04 -3.25 -7.95
C ALA A 108 3.92 -3.48 -9.46
N HIS A 109 4.52 -4.57 -9.93
CA HIS A 109 4.54 -4.92 -11.35
C HIS A 109 4.14 -6.38 -11.54
N ALA A 110 3.42 -6.66 -12.63
CA ALA A 110 3.12 -8.03 -13.07
C ALA A 110 3.32 -8.15 -14.59
N PRO A 111 3.93 -9.24 -15.10
CA PRO A 111 4.08 -9.46 -16.53
C PRO A 111 2.71 -9.70 -17.19
N VAL A 112 2.50 -9.14 -18.38
CA VAL A 112 1.24 -9.31 -19.15
C VAL A 112 1.14 -10.75 -19.66
N GLU A 113 -0.03 -11.36 -19.47
CA GLU A 113 -0.37 -12.65 -20.06
C GLU A 113 -0.92 -12.44 -21.48
N SER A 114 -0.43 -13.19 -22.47
CA SER A 114 -1.02 -13.26 -23.82
C SER A 114 -1.52 -14.66 -24.11
N PHE A 115 -2.60 -14.78 -24.89
CA PHE A 115 -3.18 -16.07 -25.32
C PHE A 115 -2.45 -16.71 -26.53
N ASP A 116 -1.19 -16.35 -26.79
CA ASP A 116 -0.44 -16.86 -27.95
C ASP A 116 -0.09 -18.36 -27.85
#